data_AF-A0A953M639-F1
#
_entry.id   AF-A0A953M639-F1
#
_cell.length_a   1.000
_cell.length_b   1.000
_cell.length_c   1.000
_cell.angle_alpha   90.00
_cell.angle_beta   90.00
_cell.angle_gamma   90.00
#
_symmetry.space_group_name_H-M   'P 1'
#
loop_
_entity.id
_entity.type
_entity.pdbx_description
1 polymer ?
#
loop_
_entity_poly.entity_id
_entity_poly.type
_entity_poly.pdbx_seq_one_letter_code
_entity_poly.pdbx_strand_id
1 'polypeptide(L)'
;MRETLTQQQIDAACRLHARLDQWRASDDAIIHLRTIVPTFDSTACLLKTVTINTLYSTRVFAVVRMGAHIERVMARTDPESAGLGLVDEIAALPADVGAKTRRHTSFASKFCRFFVNEDRFPIYDEAARNAIGLHIGRVGRGDSGASSYAGFVEKIDMVRRNFGILCTGRELDRYLWITGMYLKWLKEIDKSRPIMNREISALFTEPRGSVAEDLEQMLPCCLRMG
;
A
#
# COMPACT_ATOMS: atom_id res chain seq x y z
N MET A 1 -15.01 -16.81 7.41
CA MET A 1 -14.25 -17.96 6.89
C MET A 1 -12.86 -17.44 6.54
N ARG A 2 -11.78 -18.12 6.94
CA ARG A 2 -10.41 -17.75 6.53
C ARG A 2 -10.14 -18.46 5.21
N GLU A 3 -9.89 -17.72 4.14
CA GLU A 3 -9.60 -18.31 2.83
C GLU A 3 -8.10 -18.39 2.57
N THR A 4 -7.68 -19.47 1.91
CA THR A 4 -6.31 -19.65 1.48
C THR A 4 -6.02 -18.75 0.28
N LEU A 5 -4.99 -17.91 0.38
CA LEU A 5 -4.50 -17.15 -0.76
C LEU A 5 -3.69 -18.09 -1.67
N THR A 6 -4.02 -18.13 -2.95
CA THR A 6 -3.32 -18.97 -3.93
C THR A 6 -2.42 -18.13 -4.86
N GLN A 7 -1.41 -18.76 -5.44
CA GLN A 7 -0.57 -18.11 -6.46
C GLN A 7 -1.38 -17.65 -7.67
N GLN A 8 -2.39 -18.43 -8.08
CA GLN A 8 -3.29 -18.08 -9.18
C GLN A 8 -4.03 -16.75 -8.95
N GLN A 9 -4.40 -16.44 -7.70
CA GLN A 9 -5.03 -15.15 -7.37
C GLN A 9 -4.06 -13.99 -7.52
N ILE A 10 -2.81 -14.18 -7.15
CA ILE A 10 -1.74 -13.17 -7.28
C ILE A 10 -1.40 -12.94 -8.75
N ASP A 11 -1.31 -14.01 -9.54
CA ASP A 11 -1.04 -13.92 -10.98
C ASP A 11 -2.18 -13.18 -11.70
N ALA A 12 -3.44 -13.46 -11.33
CA ALA A 12 -4.60 -12.76 -11.85
C ALA A 12 -4.59 -11.27 -11.47
N ALA A 13 -4.27 -10.94 -10.22
CA ALA A 13 -4.08 -9.55 -9.80
C ALA A 13 -2.98 -8.84 -10.59
N CYS A 14 -1.88 -9.53 -10.91
CA CYS A 14 -0.81 -8.96 -11.73
C CYS A 14 -1.27 -8.68 -13.16
N ARG A 15 -2.06 -9.57 -13.77
CA ARG A 15 -2.67 -9.35 -15.09
C ARG A 15 -3.67 -8.20 -15.06
N LEU A 16 -4.49 -8.08 -14.02
CA LEU A 16 -5.42 -6.94 -13.85
C LEU A 16 -4.64 -5.62 -13.70
N HIS A 17 -3.61 -5.60 -12.85
CA HIS A 17 -2.77 -4.43 -12.64
C HIS A 17 -2.07 -3.98 -13.93
N ALA A 18 -1.66 -4.92 -14.79
CA ALA A 18 -1.03 -4.59 -16.07
C ALA A 18 -1.92 -3.74 -17.00
N ARG A 19 -3.25 -3.75 -16.78
CA ARG A 19 -4.25 -3.00 -17.54
C ARG A 19 -4.61 -1.64 -16.92
N LEU A 20 -3.99 -1.27 -15.80
CA LEU A 20 -4.21 0.01 -15.11
C LEU A 20 -3.14 1.01 -15.53
N ASP A 21 -3.35 1.67 -16.68
CA ASP A 21 -2.36 2.54 -17.30
C ASP A 21 -1.97 3.73 -16.41
N GLN A 22 -2.92 4.35 -15.69
CA GLN A 22 -2.62 5.49 -14.82
C GLN A 22 -1.84 5.07 -13.57
N TRP A 23 -2.16 3.90 -12.99
CA TRP A 23 -1.39 3.35 -11.88
C TRP A 23 0.02 2.96 -12.31
N ARG A 24 0.18 2.32 -13.46
CA ARG A 24 1.49 2.01 -14.03
C ARG A 24 2.32 3.26 -14.29
N ALA A 25 1.73 4.28 -14.90
CA ALA A 25 2.40 5.56 -15.13
C ALA A 25 2.85 6.21 -13.81
N SER A 26 2.06 6.07 -12.74
CA SER A 26 2.40 6.59 -11.41
C SER A 26 3.60 5.84 -10.80
N ASP A 27 3.61 4.51 -10.86
CA ASP A 27 4.73 3.69 -10.39
C ASP A 27 6.01 3.99 -11.18
N ASP A 28 5.92 4.04 -12.51
CA ASP A 28 7.04 4.32 -13.41
C ASP A 28 7.64 5.70 -13.11
N ALA A 29 6.80 6.72 -12.87
CA ALA A 29 7.26 8.04 -12.49
C ALA A 29 8.03 8.04 -11.15
N ILE A 30 7.58 7.28 -10.15
CA ILE A 30 8.26 7.17 -8.85
C ILE A 30 9.58 6.41 -8.99
N ILE A 31 9.60 5.31 -9.75
CA ILE A 31 10.80 4.52 -10.02
C ILE A 31 11.84 5.37 -10.76
N HIS A 32 11.40 6.17 -11.74
CA HIS A 32 12.27 7.10 -12.43
C HIS A 32 12.83 8.14 -11.45
N LEU A 33 11.99 8.75 -10.60
CA LEU A 33 12.42 9.71 -9.59
C LEU A 33 13.47 9.12 -8.63
N ARG A 34 13.28 7.88 -8.17
CA ARG A 34 14.27 7.18 -7.33
C ARG A 34 15.64 7.12 -8.00
N THR A 35 15.66 6.91 -9.32
CA THR A 35 16.90 6.75 -10.09
C THR A 35 17.62 8.09 -10.27
N ILE A 36 16.89 9.16 -10.58
CA ILE A 36 17.48 10.48 -10.84
C ILE A 36 17.72 11.31 -9.58
N VAL A 37 17.07 10.97 -8.46
CA VAL A 37 17.22 11.64 -7.15
C VAL A 37 17.50 10.60 -6.06
N PRO A 38 18.72 10.02 -6.01
CA PRO A 38 19.03 8.95 -5.06
C PRO A 38 19.24 9.46 -3.63
N THR A 39 19.64 10.73 -3.46
CA THR A 39 20.01 11.33 -2.17
C THR A 39 18.81 11.62 -1.27
N PHE A 40 19.10 11.98 -0.01
CA PHE A 40 18.10 12.40 0.98
C PHE A 40 18.40 13.80 1.54
N ASP A 41 18.96 14.68 0.70
CA ASP A 41 19.04 16.12 1.03
C ASP A 41 17.64 16.75 1.09
N SER A 42 17.56 17.99 1.56
CA SER A 42 16.30 18.71 1.76
C SER A 42 15.40 18.76 0.51
N THR A 43 15.97 19.08 -0.66
CA THR A 43 15.23 19.16 -1.92
C THR A 43 14.75 17.78 -2.37
N ALA A 44 15.63 16.78 -2.30
CA ALA A 44 15.29 15.40 -2.62
C ALA A 44 14.16 14.87 -1.73
N CYS A 45 14.24 15.09 -0.41
CA CYS A 45 13.21 14.67 0.53
C CYS A 45 11.86 15.33 0.25
N LEU A 46 11.86 16.64 -0.08
CA LEU A 46 10.63 17.34 -0.44
C LEU A 46 10.00 16.79 -1.73
N LEU A 47 10.81 16.58 -2.78
CA LEU A 47 10.34 16.01 -4.05
C LEU A 47 9.73 14.62 -3.86
N LYS A 48 10.45 13.73 -3.15
CA LYS A 48 9.98 12.39 -2.82
C LYS A 48 8.67 12.43 -2.00
N THR A 49 8.57 13.37 -1.06
CA THR A 49 7.36 13.57 -0.23
C THR A 49 6.16 14.03 -1.07
N VAL A 50 6.33 15.06 -1.90
CA VAL A 50 5.26 15.58 -2.78
C VAL A 50 4.77 14.48 -3.71
N THR A 51 5.70 13.72 -4.28
CA THR A 51 5.41 12.65 -5.25
C THR A 51 4.56 11.55 -4.60
N ILE A 52 4.99 10.98 -3.47
CA ILE A 52 4.23 9.94 -2.76
C ILE A 52 2.88 10.47 -2.29
N ASN A 53 2.86 11.68 -1.71
CA ASN A 53 1.61 12.22 -1.17
C ASN A 53 0.56 12.47 -2.25
N THR A 54 1.00 12.92 -3.43
CA THR A 54 0.12 13.21 -4.57
C THR A 54 -0.35 11.93 -5.25
N LEU A 55 0.57 11.08 -5.69
CA LEU A 55 0.25 9.89 -6.49
C LEU A 55 -0.51 8.83 -5.67
N TYR A 56 -0.20 8.70 -4.38
CA TYR A 56 -0.90 7.77 -3.48
C TYR A 56 -1.94 8.43 -2.57
N SER A 57 -2.20 9.74 -2.72
CA SER A 57 -3.23 10.47 -1.97
C SER A 57 -3.18 10.24 -0.45
N THR A 58 -1.98 10.30 0.14
CA THR A 58 -1.77 9.88 1.54
C THR A 58 -2.27 10.89 2.59
N ARG A 59 -2.74 12.06 2.15
CA ARG A 59 -3.30 13.14 2.97
C ARG A 59 -2.33 13.69 4.03
N VAL A 60 -1.04 13.75 3.70
CA VAL A 60 -0.07 14.55 4.44
C VAL A 60 -0.26 16.00 4.01
N PHE A 61 -0.79 16.84 4.90
CA PHE A 61 -1.02 18.27 4.59
C PHE A 61 0.23 19.12 4.86
N ALA A 62 1.00 18.77 5.89
CA ALA A 62 2.26 19.44 6.24
C ALA A 62 3.43 18.94 5.39
N VAL A 63 3.30 19.00 4.06
CA VAL A 63 4.24 18.38 3.10
C VAL A 63 5.68 18.86 3.28
N VAL A 64 5.90 20.18 3.38
CA VAL A 64 7.24 20.75 3.58
C VAL A 64 7.86 20.29 4.89
N ARG A 65 7.08 20.27 5.97
CA ARG A 65 7.53 19.80 7.28
C ARG A 65 7.85 18.30 7.28
N MET A 66 7.08 17.50 6.53
CA MET A 66 7.35 16.09 6.35
C MET A 66 8.66 15.87 5.59
N GLY A 67 8.92 16.62 4.52
CA GLY A 67 10.21 16.58 3.80
C GLY A 67 11.40 16.86 4.73
N ALA A 68 11.35 17.94 5.50
CA ALA A 68 12.39 18.28 6.46
C ALA A 68 12.51 17.27 7.62
N HIS A 69 11.41 16.61 8.00
CA HIS A 69 11.43 15.55 9.00
C HIS A 69 12.15 14.31 8.47
N ILE A 70 11.84 13.89 7.24
CA ILE A 70 12.51 12.77 6.57
C ILE A 70 14.00 13.06 6.44
N GLU A 71 14.41 14.25 5.99
CA GLU A 71 15.82 14.63 5.91
C GLU A 71 16.54 14.40 7.25
N ARG A 72 15.95 14.85 8.36
CA ARG A 72 16.51 14.64 9.72
C ARG A 72 16.56 13.17 10.13
N VAL A 73 15.59 12.36 9.72
CA VAL A 73 15.59 10.91 9.97
C VAL A 73 16.70 10.25 9.14
N MET A 74 16.74 10.52 7.85
CA MET A 74 17.68 9.91 6.92
C MET A 74 19.14 10.34 7.17
N ALA A 75 19.38 11.54 7.70
CA ALA A 75 20.72 11.99 8.08
C ALA A 75 21.40 11.12 9.16
N ARG A 76 20.63 10.33 9.92
CA ARG A 76 21.12 9.42 10.96
C ARG A 76 20.78 7.95 10.68
N THR A 77 20.30 7.65 9.49
CA THR A 77 19.88 6.30 9.10
C THR A 77 20.64 5.87 7.86
N ASP A 78 21.27 4.70 7.92
CA ASP A 78 21.77 4.01 6.74
C ASP A 78 20.61 3.28 6.03
N PRO A 79 20.23 3.67 4.79
CA PRO A 79 19.13 3.05 4.06
C PRO A 79 19.31 1.53 3.85
N GLU A 80 20.55 1.06 3.71
CA GLU A 80 20.84 -0.34 3.40
C GLU A 80 20.56 -1.26 4.59
N SER A 81 20.85 -0.80 5.81
CA SER A 81 20.67 -1.57 7.05
C SER A 81 19.41 -1.23 7.86
N ALA A 82 18.66 -0.20 7.46
CA ALA A 82 17.47 0.25 8.18
C ALA A 82 16.40 -0.85 8.36
N GLY A 83 15.99 -1.09 9.60
CA GLY A 83 14.89 -2.01 9.92
C GLY A 83 13.49 -1.39 9.78
N LEU A 84 12.46 -2.16 10.12
CA LEU A 84 11.04 -1.75 10.03
C LEU A 84 10.72 -0.49 10.87
N GLY A 85 11.51 -0.22 11.92
CA GLY A 85 11.37 0.97 12.77
C GLY A 85 11.52 2.30 12.02
N LEU A 86 12.18 2.31 10.86
CA LEU A 86 12.29 3.50 10.02
C LEU A 86 10.91 4.05 9.60
N VAL A 87 9.96 3.16 9.32
CA VAL A 87 8.58 3.56 8.98
C VAL A 87 7.92 4.26 10.16
N ASP A 88 8.14 3.78 11.38
CA ASP A 88 7.57 4.39 12.57
C ASP A 88 8.19 5.76 12.88
N GLU A 89 9.50 5.93 12.66
CA GLU A 89 10.20 7.21 12.79
C GLU A 89 9.71 8.25 11.78
N ILE A 90 9.62 7.89 10.49
CA ILE A 90 9.09 8.79 9.45
C ILE A 90 7.61 9.10 9.72
N ALA A 91 6.82 8.11 10.16
CA ALA A 91 5.41 8.29 10.47
C ALA A 91 5.18 9.22 11.69
N ALA A 92 6.18 9.39 12.55
CA ALA A 92 6.15 10.22 13.76
C ALA A 92 6.49 11.69 13.49
N LEU A 93 5.86 12.31 12.50
CA LEU A 93 6.01 13.76 12.29
C LEU A 93 5.64 14.50 13.59
N PRO A 94 6.55 15.30 14.18
CA PRO A 94 6.26 16.02 15.41
C PRO A 94 5.04 16.93 15.24
N ALA A 95 4.09 16.87 16.17
CA ALA A 95 2.93 17.75 16.16
C ALA A 95 3.35 19.18 16.57
N ASP A 96 2.59 20.18 16.10
CA ASP A 96 2.70 21.52 16.68
C ASP A 96 2.21 21.47 18.14
N VAL A 97 2.70 22.39 18.98
CA VAL A 97 2.33 22.43 20.40
C VAL A 97 0.81 22.52 20.54
N GLY A 98 0.20 21.57 21.27
CA GLY A 98 -1.25 21.49 21.46
C GLY A 98 -2.02 20.76 20.35
N ALA A 99 -1.37 20.34 19.26
CA ALA A 99 -2.01 19.56 18.21
C ALA A 99 -2.01 18.05 18.51
N LYS A 100 -3.06 17.35 18.07
CA LYS A 100 -3.15 15.89 18.20
C LYS A 100 -2.10 15.22 17.32
N THR A 101 -1.23 14.41 17.92
CA THR A 101 -0.26 13.58 17.19
C THR A 101 -1.00 12.60 16.27
N ARG A 102 -0.69 12.67 14.98
CA ARG A 102 -1.18 11.74 13.95
C ARG A 102 -0.01 10.95 13.40
N ARG A 103 -0.15 9.62 13.35
CA ARG A 103 0.82 8.75 12.66
C ARG A 103 0.55 8.76 11.15
N HIS A 104 1.59 8.96 10.37
CA HIS A 104 1.58 8.95 8.91
C HIS A 104 2.07 7.61 8.31
N THR A 105 1.74 6.49 8.96
CA THR A 105 2.27 5.14 8.60
C THR A 105 2.04 4.74 7.14
N SER A 106 0.89 5.10 6.56
CA SER A 106 0.63 4.82 5.13
C SER A 106 1.56 5.59 4.19
N PHE A 107 1.82 6.85 4.49
CA PHE A 107 2.81 7.63 3.76
C PHE A 107 4.23 7.06 3.97
N ALA A 108 4.61 6.82 5.22
CA ALA A 108 5.96 6.37 5.57
C ALA A 108 6.32 5.01 4.96
N SER A 109 5.39 4.05 4.99
CA SER A 109 5.60 2.73 4.38
C SER A 109 5.77 2.82 2.86
N LYS A 110 4.95 3.64 2.17
CA LYS A 110 5.10 3.90 0.72
C LYS A 110 6.43 4.58 0.41
N PHE A 111 6.82 5.59 1.20
CA PHE A 111 8.11 6.24 1.06
C PHE A 111 9.27 5.23 1.16
N CYS A 112 9.26 4.38 2.19
CA CYS A 112 10.31 3.38 2.40
C CYS A 112 10.32 2.31 1.29
N ARG A 113 9.13 1.85 0.86
CA ARG A 113 8.96 0.92 -0.26
C ARG A 113 9.63 1.42 -1.53
N PHE A 114 9.45 2.70 -1.87
CA PHE A 114 9.94 3.24 -3.13
C PHE A 114 11.38 3.74 -3.08
N PHE A 115 11.80 4.36 -1.97
CA PHE A 115 13.09 5.06 -1.92
C PHE A 115 14.15 4.41 -1.02
N VAL A 116 13.78 3.44 -0.18
CA VAL A 116 14.72 2.77 0.73
C VAL A 116 14.95 1.34 0.29
N ASN A 117 13.95 0.48 0.39
CA ASN A 117 14.06 -0.88 -0.06
C ASN A 117 12.68 -1.41 -0.45
N GLU A 118 12.61 -1.93 -1.65
CA GLU A 118 11.36 -2.44 -2.19
C GLU A 118 10.86 -3.60 -1.33
N ASP A 119 11.56 -4.72 -1.27
CA ASP A 119 11.04 -5.95 -0.66
C ASP A 119 10.92 -5.92 0.87
N ARG A 120 11.70 -5.08 1.55
CA ARG A 120 11.71 -4.96 3.01
C ARG A 120 10.49 -4.23 3.58
N PHE A 121 9.90 -3.31 2.82
CA PHE A 121 8.87 -2.40 3.34
C PHE A 121 7.54 -2.56 2.60
N PRO A 122 6.69 -3.55 2.96
CA PRO A 122 5.34 -3.65 2.41
C PRO A 122 4.52 -2.38 2.63
N ILE A 123 3.64 -2.06 1.68
CA ILE A 123 2.79 -0.87 1.76
C ILE A 123 1.72 -1.08 2.84
N TYR A 124 1.69 -0.19 3.83
CA TYR A 124 0.66 -0.16 4.85
C TYR A 124 -0.46 0.78 4.42
N ASP A 125 -1.64 0.28 4.08
CA ASP A 125 -2.83 1.12 3.95
C ASP A 125 -4.13 0.39 4.26
N GLU A 126 -5.25 1.05 4.00
CA GLU A 126 -6.57 0.47 4.24
C GLU A 126 -6.88 -0.69 3.28
N ALA A 127 -6.47 -0.60 2.02
CA ALA A 127 -6.72 -1.66 1.04
C ALA A 127 -5.98 -2.93 1.45
N ALA A 128 -4.68 -2.84 1.73
CA ALA A 128 -3.86 -3.97 2.13
C ALA A 128 -4.35 -4.60 3.44
N ARG A 129 -4.67 -3.79 4.46
CA ARG A 129 -5.20 -4.31 5.74
C ARG A 129 -6.54 -5.03 5.58
N ASN A 130 -7.42 -4.51 4.73
CA ASN A 130 -8.72 -5.14 4.47
C ASN A 130 -8.54 -6.48 3.74
N ALA A 131 -7.69 -6.54 2.72
CA ALA A 131 -7.41 -7.76 1.96
C ALA A 131 -6.74 -8.84 2.81
N ILE A 132 -5.72 -8.51 3.61
CA ILE A 132 -5.11 -9.44 4.59
C ILE A 132 -6.18 -9.99 5.56
N GLY A 133 -7.15 -9.14 5.94
CA GLY A 133 -8.25 -9.49 6.82
C GLY A 133 -9.07 -10.69 6.35
N LEU A 134 -9.14 -10.95 5.04
CA LEU A 134 -9.85 -12.09 4.45
C LEU A 134 -9.17 -13.43 4.71
N HIS A 135 -7.84 -13.42 4.84
CA HIS A 135 -7.03 -14.65 4.91
C HIS A 135 -6.71 -15.06 6.34
N ILE A 136 -6.43 -14.10 7.22
CA ILE A 136 -5.99 -14.38 8.60
C ILE A 136 -6.91 -13.78 9.68
N GLY A 137 -7.97 -13.05 9.28
CA GLY A 137 -8.89 -12.35 10.17
C GLY A 137 -8.57 -10.85 10.31
N ARG A 138 -9.53 -10.06 10.81
CA ARG A 138 -9.45 -8.59 10.83
C ARG A 138 -8.12 -8.07 11.42
N VAL A 139 -7.43 -7.24 10.64
CA VAL A 139 -6.34 -6.37 11.12
C VAL A 139 -6.97 -5.14 11.80
N GLY A 140 -7.50 -5.31 13.01
CA GLY A 140 -8.28 -4.30 13.73
C GLY A 140 -7.47 -3.38 14.65
N ARG A 141 -8.02 -2.19 14.93
CA ARG A 141 -7.64 -1.34 16.08
C ARG A 141 -8.14 -2.03 17.36
N GLY A 142 -7.25 -2.60 18.15
CA GLY A 142 -7.59 -3.32 19.39
C GLY A 142 -6.70 -4.53 19.67
N ASP A 143 -5.92 -4.95 18.68
CA ASP A 143 -4.86 -5.92 18.85
C ASP A 143 -3.65 -5.16 19.44
N SER A 144 -3.42 -5.29 20.74
CA SER A 144 -2.49 -4.46 21.52
C SER A 144 -1.03 -4.55 21.05
N GLY A 145 -0.68 -5.57 20.24
CA GLY A 145 0.58 -5.68 19.51
C GLY A 145 0.51 -5.33 18.00
N ALA A 146 -0.67 -5.32 17.37
CA ALA A 146 -0.82 -5.24 15.90
C ALA A 146 -1.31 -3.88 15.36
N SER A 147 -1.18 -2.82 16.16
CA SER A 147 -1.34 -1.43 15.67
C SER A 147 -0.03 -0.82 15.13
N SER A 148 1.10 -1.51 15.32
CA SER A 148 2.40 -1.11 14.79
C SER A 148 2.57 -1.55 13.33
N TYR A 149 3.49 -0.89 12.62
CA TYR A 149 3.87 -1.31 11.27
C TYR A 149 4.48 -2.73 11.27
N ALA A 150 5.30 -3.04 12.28
CA ALA A 150 5.89 -4.37 12.43
C ALA A 150 4.83 -5.49 12.55
N GLY A 151 3.78 -5.30 13.35
CA GLY A 151 2.70 -6.27 13.46
C GLY A 151 1.89 -6.46 12.17
N PHE A 152 1.86 -5.44 11.28
CA PHE A 152 1.31 -5.59 9.93
C PHE A 152 2.22 -6.43 9.02
N VAL A 153 3.54 -6.22 9.08
CA VAL A 153 4.51 -7.00 8.31
C VAL A 153 4.49 -8.47 8.74
N GLU A 154 4.42 -8.75 10.04
CA GLU A 154 4.29 -10.13 10.55
C GLU A 154 3.05 -10.84 9.99
N LYS A 155 1.93 -10.12 9.85
CA LYS A 155 0.69 -10.63 9.25
C LYS A 155 0.85 -10.94 7.76
N ILE A 156 1.61 -10.14 7.02
CA ILE A 156 1.98 -10.45 5.63
C ILE A 156 2.83 -11.72 5.58
N ASP A 157 3.81 -11.85 6.46
CA ASP A 157 4.69 -13.01 6.50
C ASP A 157 3.95 -14.29 6.92
N MET A 158 2.93 -14.19 7.77
CA MET A 158 2.01 -15.30 8.06
C MET A 158 1.25 -15.73 6.81
N VAL A 159 0.72 -14.80 6.01
CA VAL A 159 0.03 -15.14 4.74
C VAL A 159 1.00 -15.84 3.80
N ARG A 160 2.22 -15.33 3.63
CA ARG A 160 3.23 -15.95 2.76
C ARG A 160 3.59 -17.37 3.20
N ARG A 161 3.89 -17.56 4.50
CA ARG A 161 4.28 -18.86 5.06
C ARG A 161 3.15 -19.88 5.03
N ASN A 162 1.95 -19.49 5.41
CA ASN A 162 0.82 -20.42 5.54
C ASN A 162 0.38 -20.99 4.19
N PHE A 163 0.65 -20.27 3.09
CA PHE A 163 0.12 -20.62 1.78
C PHE A 163 1.20 -20.92 0.73
N GLY A 164 2.48 -20.98 1.13
CA GLY A 164 3.58 -21.39 0.24
C GLY A 164 3.75 -20.49 -0.99
N ILE A 165 3.42 -19.20 -0.86
CA ILE A 165 3.41 -18.26 -1.97
C ILE A 165 4.85 -17.85 -2.31
N LEU A 166 5.23 -17.93 -3.59
CA LEU A 166 6.60 -17.67 -4.07
C LEU A 166 6.76 -16.27 -4.70
N CYS A 167 5.76 -15.41 -4.57
CA CYS A 167 5.75 -14.11 -5.21
C CYS A 167 6.65 -13.08 -4.50
N THR A 168 7.04 -12.05 -5.26
CA THR A 168 7.73 -10.85 -4.76
C THR A 168 6.82 -10.00 -3.86
N GLY A 169 7.40 -9.02 -3.15
CA GLY A 169 6.60 -8.01 -2.44
C GLY A 169 5.68 -7.20 -3.35
N ARG A 170 6.12 -6.94 -4.59
CA ARG A 170 5.35 -6.16 -5.57
C ARG A 170 4.10 -6.90 -6.03
N GLU A 171 4.25 -8.18 -6.33
CA GLU A 171 3.14 -9.01 -6.82
C GLU A 171 2.08 -9.21 -5.74
N LEU A 172 2.51 -9.45 -4.50
CA LEU A 172 1.59 -9.53 -3.38
C LEU A 172 0.85 -8.20 -3.16
N ASP A 173 1.56 -7.08 -3.24
CA ASP A 173 0.97 -5.75 -3.07
C ASP A 173 -0.13 -5.48 -4.10
N ARG A 174 0.05 -5.87 -5.37
CA ARG A 174 -0.98 -5.76 -6.42
C ARG A 174 -2.26 -6.52 -6.04
N TYR A 175 -2.11 -7.76 -5.55
CA TYR A 175 -3.24 -8.54 -5.07
C TYR A 175 -3.95 -7.85 -3.90
N LEU A 176 -3.18 -7.44 -2.88
CA LEU A 176 -3.70 -6.80 -1.68
C LEU A 176 -4.43 -5.49 -2.01
N TRP A 177 -3.87 -4.70 -2.91
CA TRP A 177 -4.42 -3.42 -3.30
C TRP A 177 -5.69 -3.57 -4.13
N ILE A 178 -5.70 -4.37 -5.21
CA ILE A 178 -6.89 -4.54 -6.05
C ILE A 178 -8.03 -5.19 -5.24
N THR A 179 -7.74 -6.23 -4.46
CA THR A 179 -8.74 -6.88 -3.59
C THR A 179 -9.30 -5.90 -2.55
N GLY A 180 -8.43 -5.10 -1.92
CA GLY A 180 -8.85 -4.07 -0.98
C GLY A 180 -9.67 -2.96 -1.62
N MET A 181 -9.37 -2.60 -2.87
CA MET A 181 -10.15 -1.66 -3.66
C MET A 181 -11.51 -2.25 -4.08
N TYR A 182 -11.59 -3.53 -4.42
CA TYR A 182 -12.86 -4.21 -4.68
C TYR A 182 -13.75 -4.22 -3.44
N LEU A 183 -13.20 -4.54 -2.26
CA LEU A 183 -13.93 -4.43 -0.98
C LEU A 183 -14.44 -3.02 -0.70
N LYS A 184 -13.69 -2.00 -1.11
CA LYS A 184 -14.14 -0.61 -1.03
C LYS A 184 -15.26 -0.34 -2.03
N TRP A 185 -15.15 -0.84 -3.26
CA TRP A 185 -16.14 -0.67 -4.32
C TRP A 185 -17.50 -1.24 -3.92
N LEU A 186 -17.53 -2.45 -3.35
CA LEU A 186 -18.76 -3.06 -2.81
C LEU A 186 -19.48 -2.18 -1.78
N LYS A 187 -18.75 -1.33 -1.04
CA LYS A 187 -19.33 -0.40 -0.06
C LYS A 187 -19.75 0.93 -0.67
N GLU A 188 -19.26 1.25 -1.86
CA GLU A 188 -19.46 2.54 -2.52
C GLU A 188 -20.50 2.46 -3.65
N ILE A 189 -20.72 1.29 -4.25
CA ILE A 189 -21.52 1.12 -5.48
C ILE A 189 -22.95 1.67 -5.36
N ASP A 190 -23.61 1.49 -4.22
CA ASP A 190 -24.99 1.93 -4.00
C ASP A 190 -25.09 3.37 -3.47
N LYS A 191 -23.96 4.05 -3.26
CA LYS A 191 -23.97 5.43 -2.75
C LYS A 191 -24.26 6.41 -3.87
N SER A 192 -25.02 7.46 -3.55
CA SER A 192 -25.30 8.56 -4.49
C SER A 192 -24.05 9.32 -4.96
N ARG A 193 -22.96 9.25 -4.20
CA ARG A 193 -21.67 9.88 -4.51
C ARG A 193 -20.52 8.93 -4.15
N PRO A 194 -20.20 7.93 -4.98
CA PRO A 194 -19.14 6.97 -4.69
C PRO A 194 -17.78 7.66 -4.68
N ILE A 195 -16.96 7.39 -3.64
CA ILE A 195 -15.61 7.94 -3.51
C ILE A 195 -14.58 6.90 -3.95
N MET A 196 -14.43 6.75 -5.26
CA MET A 196 -13.53 5.77 -5.88
C MET A 196 -12.72 6.39 -7.03
N ASN A 197 -11.51 5.88 -7.24
CA ASN A 197 -10.71 6.20 -8.42
C ASN A 197 -11.45 5.68 -9.68
N ARG A 198 -11.45 6.47 -10.76
CA ARG A 198 -12.25 6.14 -11.95
C ARG A 198 -11.72 4.90 -12.70
N GLU A 199 -10.40 4.77 -12.82
CA GLU A 199 -9.77 3.65 -13.52
C GLU A 199 -10.07 2.32 -12.83
N ILE A 200 -9.94 2.27 -11.50
CA ILE A 200 -10.25 1.05 -10.74
C ILE A 200 -11.76 0.78 -10.70
N SER A 201 -12.61 1.82 -10.68
CA SER A 201 -14.07 1.62 -10.75
C SER A 201 -14.48 1.02 -12.09
N ALA A 202 -13.87 1.46 -13.19
CA ALA A 202 -14.15 0.94 -14.52
C ALA A 202 -13.78 -0.55 -14.64
N LEU A 203 -12.74 -1.00 -13.93
CA LEU A 203 -12.36 -2.41 -13.84
C LEU A 203 -13.47 -3.29 -13.24
N PHE A 204 -14.30 -2.74 -12.33
CA PHE A 204 -15.28 -3.51 -11.55
C PHE A 204 -16.72 -3.40 -12.04
N THR A 205 -17.12 -2.28 -12.66
CA THR A 205 -18.54 -2.01 -12.95
C THR A 205 -19.15 -2.94 -14.01
N GLU A 206 -18.39 -3.33 -15.04
CA GLU A 206 -18.84 -4.29 -16.06
C GLU A 206 -17.61 -5.00 -16.68
N PRO A 207 -16.95 -5.92 -15.96
CA PRO A 207 -15.79 -6.60 -16.51
C PRO A 207 -16.20 -7.50 -17.69
N ARG A 208 -15.41 -7.51 -18.77
CA ARG A 208 -15.69 -8.31 -19.99
C ARG A 208 -14.48 -9.12 -20.42
N GLY A 209 -14.73 -10.28 -21.01
CA GLY A 209 -13.70 -11.19 -21.51
C GLY A 209 -12.66 -11.53 -20.44
N SER A 210 -11.37 -11.48 -20.81
CA SER A 210 -10.26 -11.80 -19.90
C SER A 210 -10.22 -10.99 -18.60
N VAL A 211 -10.82 -9.79 -18.55
CA VAL A 211 -10.90 -9.00 -17.31
C VAL A 211 -11.86 -9.64 -16.31
N ALA A 212 -12.99 -10.18 -16.78
CA ALA A 212 -13.95 -10.87 -15.92
C ALA A 212 -13.35 -12.18 -15.36
N GLU A 213 -12.71 -12.95 -16.23
CA GLU A 213 -12.01 -14.19 -15.85
C GLU A 213 -10.92 -13.93 -14.80
N ASP A 214 -10.09 -12.90 -15.02
CA ASP A 214 -9.03 -12.53 -14.07
C ASP A 214 -9.62 -12.00 -12.75
N LEU A 215 -10.72 -11.25 -12.78
CA LEU A 215 -11.38 -10.76 -11.56
C LEU A 215 -11.98 -11.91 -10.76
N GLU A 216 -12.66 -12.85 -11.42
CA GLU A 216 -13.22 -14.04 -10.79
C GLU A 216 -12.11 -14.93 -10.19
N GLN A 217 -11.03 -15.14 -10.94
CA GLN A 217 -9.88 -15.92 -10.48
C GLN A 217 -9.19 -15.25 -9.29
N MET A 218 -9.00 -13.92 -9.32
CA MET A 218 -8.36 -13.15 -8.26
C MET A 218 -9.18 -13.17 -6.96
N LEU A 219 -10.49 -13.00 -7.05
CA LEU A 219 -11.30 -12.78 -5.85
C LEU A 219 -11.44 -14.05 -4.99
N PRO A 220 -11.29 -13.91 -3.66
CA PRO A 220 -11.71 -14.93 -2.69
C PRO A 220 -13.15 -15.40 -2.95
N CYS A 221 -13.44 -16.67 -2.72
CA CYS A 221 -14.74 -17.30 -2.97
C CYS A 221 -15.89 -16.55 -2.27
N CYS A 222 -15.66 -16.06 -1.05
CA CYS A 222 -16.61 -15.26 -0.29
C CYS A 222 -16.95 -13.89 -0.90
N LEU A 223 -16.21 -13.45 -1.93
CA LEU A 223 -16.41 -12.20 -2.66
C LEU A 223 -16.85 -12.40 -4.11
N ARG A 224 -16.83 -13.64 -4.62
CA ARG A 224 -17.36 -13.95 -5.94
C ARG A 224 -18.87 -13.80 -5.88
N MET A 225 -19.44 -12.91 -6.69
CA MET A 225 -20.89 -12.86 -6.85
C MET A 225 -21.31 -14.11 -7.61
N GLY A 226 -22.28 -14.84 -7.07
CA GLY A 226 -22.97 -15.91 -7.80
C GLY A 226 -23.99 -15.34 -8.78
#